data_AF-A0A2A4X9M0-F1
#
_entry.id   AF-A0A2A4X9M0-F1
#
_cell.length_a   1.000
_cell.length_b   1.000
_cell.length_c   1.000
_cell.angle_alpha   90.00
_cell.angle_beta   90.00
_cell.angle_gamma   90.00
#
_symmetry.space_group_name_H-M   'P 1'
#
loop_
_entity.id
_entity.type
_entity.pdbx_description
1 polymer ?
#
loop_
_entity_poly.entity_id
_entity_poly.type
_entity_poly.pdbx_seq_one_letter_code
_entity_poly.pdbx_strand_id
1 'polypeptide(L)'
;MFVNYSQYLVCCFFALVFLTVSNTAFSRGCASPANVGCSVAECEALQATMKVTCGKVSSCEKISTGCSDLQAMKGKWLACYTERNIINNRCYAGGDLGHQMAAASAIEHVGKCEKMIALPEPIGCADPCP
;
A
#
# COMPACT_ATOMS: atom_id res chain seq x y z
N MET A 1 19.36 -41.74 -28.85
CA MET A 1 18.38 -40.63 -28.96
C MET A 1 17.07 -41.08 -28.34
N PHE A 2 16.82 -40.71 -27.08
CA PHE A 2 15.46 -40.60 -26.54
C PHE A 2 15.50 -39.49 -25.50
N VAL A 3 14.97 -38.34 -25.90
CA VAL A 3 14.88 -37.13 -25.11
C VAL A 3 13.75 -37.34 -24.10
N ASN A 4 14.09 -37.37 -22.81
CA ASN A 4 13.14 -37.71 -21.75
C ASN A 4 12.27 -36.48 -21.43
N TYR A 5 11.09 -36.42 -22.05
CA TYR A 5 10.06 -35.37 -21.96
C TYR A 5 9.41 -35.23 -20.56
N SER A 6 9.88 -36.00 -19.57
CA SER A 6 9.24 -36.18 -18.27
C SER A 6 9.78 -35.26 -17.16
N GLN A 7 10.53 -34.21 -17.50
CA GLN A 7 11.06 -33.23 -16.52
C GLN A 7 10.38 -31.86 -16.58
N TYR A 8 9.67 -31.54 -17.67
CA TYR A 8 8.98 -30.25 -17.81
C TYR A 8 7.57 -30.22 -17.21
N LEU A 9 6.94 -31.39 -17.02
CA LEU A 9 5.56 -31.49 -16.54
C LEU A 9 5.42 -31.24 -15.03
N VAL A 10 6.49 -31.41 -14.26
CA VAL A 10 6.49 -31.22 -12.80
C VAL A 10 6.71 -29.75 -12.40
N CYS A 11 7.37 -28.95 -13.25
CA CYS A 11 7.56 -27.52 -13.00
C CYS A 11 6.29 -26.68 -13.24
N CYS A 12 5.38 -27.13 -14.11
CA CYS A 12 4.12 -26.39 -14.36
C CYS A 12 3.09 -26.54 -13.24
N PHE A 13 3.12 -27.63 -12.47
CA PHE A 13 2.17 -27.82 -11.37
C PHE A 13 2.50 -27.01 -10.11
N PHE A 14 3.78 -26.73 -9.85
CA PHE A 14 4.16 -25.87 -8.71
C PHE A 14 3.90 -24.38 -8.96
N ALA A 15 3.77 -23.94 -10.22
CA ALA A 15 3.44 -22.56 -10.55
C ALA A 15 1.95 -22.22 -10.34
N LEU A 16 1.06 -23.21 -10.27
CA LEU A 16 -0.39 -22.98 -10.12
C LEU A 16 -0.86 -22.95 -8.66
N VAL A 17 -0.07 -23.43 -7.70
CA VAL A 17 -0.46 -23.50 -6.29
C VAL A 17 -0.11 -22.22 -5.51
N PHE A 18 0.79 -21.38 -6.02
CA PHE A 18 1.17 -20.13 -5.35
C PHE A 18 0.24 -18.93 -5.62
N LEU A 19 -0.72 -19.06 -6.55
CA LEU A 19 -1.63 -17.96 -6.92
C LEU A 19 -2.93 -17.91 -6.11
N THR A 20 -3.20 -18.88 -5.24
CA THR A 20 -4.47 -18.93 -4.46
C THR A 20 -4.33 -18.57 -2.99
N VAL A 21 -3.17 -18.05 -2.56
CA VAL A 21 -3.10 -17.30 -1.28
C VAL A 21 -3.68 -15.90 -1.50
N SER A 22 -4.92 -15.85 -1.98
CA SER A 22 -5.79 -14.72 -1.78
C SER A 22 -5.84 -14.52 -0.28
N ASN A 23 -5.25 -13.42 0.19
CA ASN A 23 -5.31 -13.03 1.59
C ASN A 23 -6.79 -13.02 1.98
N THR A 24 -7.22 -14.02 2.74
CA THR A 24 -8.65 -14.33 2.91
C THR A 24 -9.48 -13.15 3.42
N ALA A 25 -8.86 -12.16 4.07
CA ALA A 25 -9.49 -10.92 4.48
C ALA A 25 -9.79 -9.94 3.32
N PHE A 26 -8.87 -9.76 2.36
CA PHE A 26 -9.10 -8.85 1.22
C PHE A 26 -10.17 -9.39 0.29
N SER A 27 -10.10 -10.68 -0.06
CA SER A 27 -11.14 -11.30 -0.91
C SER A 27 -12.51 -11.29 -0.25
N ARG A 28 -12.58 -11.44 1.09
CA ARG A 28 -13.83 -11.27 1.84
C ARG A 28 -14.37 -9.84 1.77
N GLY A 29 -13.51 -8.83 1.89
CA GLY A 29 -13.91 -7.43 1.74
C GLY A 29 -14.40 -7.09 0.33
N CYS A 30 -13.76 -7.65 -0.70
CA CYS A 30 -14.12 -7.41 -2.11
C CYS A 30 -15.40 -8.13 -2.55
N ALA A 31 -15.73 -9.26 -1.93
CA ALA A 31 -16.99 -9.97 -2.13
C ALA A 31 -18.14 -9.45 -1.24
N SER A 32 -17.89 -8.40 -0.44
CA SER A 32 -18.91 -7.78 0.41
C SER A 32 -20.02 -7.14 -0.42
N PRO A 33 -21.31 -7.20 0.02
CA PRO A 33 -22.39 -6.43 -0.59
C PRO A 33 -22.17 -4.91 -0.57
N ALA A 34 -21.25 -4.41 0.29
CA ALA A 34 -20.87 -3.00 0.32
C ALA A 34 -20.02 -2.58 -0.90
N ASN A 35 -19.38 -3.54 -1.58
CA ASN A 35 -18.75 -3.27 -2.88
C ASN A 35 -19.83 -3.20 -3.95
N VAL A 36 -20.20 -1.97 -4.32
CA VAL A 36 -21.29 -1.67 -5.26
C VAL A 36 -20.78 -1.09 -6.58
N GLY A 37 -19.51 -0.70 -6.66
CA GLY A 37 -18.96 0.09 -7.76
C GLY A 37 -17.97 -0.64 -8.67
N CYS A 38 -17.43 -1.79 -8.24
CA CYS A 38 -16.39 -2.48 -8.99
C CYS A 38 -16.55 -4.01 -8.94
N SER A 39 -15.95 -4.72 -9.90
CA SER A 39 -15.95 -6.19 -9.87
C SER A 39 -15.06 -6.73 -8.75
N VAL A 40 -15.28 -7.98 -8.32
CA VAL A 40 -14.42 -8.62 -7.29
C VAL A 40 -12.94 -8.63 -7.73
N ALA A 41 -12.66 -9.00 -8.99
CA ALA A 41 -11.31 -9.04 -9.52
C ALA A 41 -10.65 -7.64 -9.57
N GLU A 42 -11.42 -6.59 -9.89
CA GLU A 42 -10.94 -5.21 -9.87
C GLU A 42 -10.62 -4.75 -8.44
N CYS A 43 -11.50 -5.03 -7.48
CA CYS A 43 -11.25 -4.74 -6.08
C CYS A 43 -9.97 -5.44 -5.58
N GLU A 44 -9.80 -6.73 -5.90
CA GLU A 44 -8.62 -7.49 -5.49
C GLU A 44 -7.32 -6.92 -6.08
N ALA A 45 -7.35 -6.52 -7.36
CA ALA A 45 -6.21 -5.86 -8.00
C ALA A 45 -5.86 -4.53 -7.32
N LEU A 46 -6.86 -3.69 -7.03
CA LEU A 46 -6.66 -2.43 -6.33
C LEU A 46 -6.14 -2.63 -4.90
N GLN A 47 -6.68 -3.61 -4.16
CA GLN A 47 -6.19 -3.98 -2.82
C GLN A 47 -4.73 -4.48 -2.86
N ALA A 48 -4.36 -5.23 -3.90
CA ALA A 48 -2.98 -5.67 -4.09
C ALA A 48 -2.02 -4.50 -4.33
N THR A 49 -2.40 -3.55 -5.21
CA THR A 49 -1.66 -2.31 -5.43
C THR A 49 -1.54 -1.50 -4.14
N MET A 50 -2.65 -1.25 -3.45
CA MET A 50 -2.67 -0.55 -2.17
C MET A 50 -1.74 -1.23 -1.15
N LYS A 51 -1.73 -2.57 -1.07
CA LYS A 51 -0.87 -3.32 -0.15
C LYS A 51 0.61 -3.09 -0.43
N VAL A 52 1.01 -3.08 -1.71
CA VAL A 52 2.39 -2.80 -2.11
C VAL A 52 2.75 -1.35 -1.79
N THR A 53 1.89 -0.40 -2.14
CA THR A 53 2.13 1.03 -1.95
C THR A 53 2.18 1.43 -0.47
N CYS A 54 1.24 0.94 0.34
CA CYS A 54 1.17 1.20 1.78
C CYS A 54 2.13 0.32 2.61
N GLY A 55 2.79 -0.65 2.00
CA GLY A 55 3.62 -1.62 2.70
C GLY A 55 4.89 -0.98 3.27
N LYS A 56 5.22 -1.29 4.53
CA LYS A 56 6.49 -0.90 5.19
C LYS A 56 6.75 0.61 5.24
N VAL A 57 5.69 1.43 5.30
CA VAL A 57 5.86 2.87 5.50
C VAL A 57 6.08 3.14 6.98
N SER A 58 7.27 3.66 7.33
CA SER A 58 7.60 4.08 8.68
C SER A 58 6.93 5.42 9.03
N SER A 59 6.76 5.66 10.33
CA SER A 59 6.26 6.94 10.83
C SER A 59 7.36 8.02 10.78
N CYS A 60 6.97 9.26 10.52
CA CYS A 60 7.86 10.42 10.52
C CYS A 60 8.05 10.98 11.94
N GLU A 61 8.68 10.22 12.83
CA GLU A 61 8.73 10.54 14.27
C GLU A 61 10.00 11.24 14.74
N LYS A 62 11.04 11.30 13.90
CA LYS A 62 12.36 11.80 14.34
C LYS A 62 12.97 12.75 13.33
N ILE A 63 13.41 13.91 13.81
CA ILE A 63 14.20 14.90 13.06
C ILE A 63 15.52 14.29 12.58
N SER A 64 16.11 13.38 13.36
CA SER A 64 17.39 12.73 13.02
C SER A 64 17.36 11.86 11.76
N THR A 65 16.18 11.69 11.16
CA THR A 65 15.99 10.91 9.93
C THR A 65 16.51 11.69 8.71
N GLY A 66 16.82 12.98 8.82
CA GLY A 66 17.25 13.82 7.69
C GLY A 66 16.07 14.22 6.80
N CYS A 67 16.20 15.35 6.11
CA CYS A 67 15.10 15.92 5.34
C CYS A 67 14.66 15.03 4.17
N SER A 68 15.61 14.45 3.44
CA SER A 68 15.35 13.61 2.27
C SER A 68 14.52 12.38 2.62
N ASP A 69 14.81 11.72 3.73
CA ASP A 69 14.02 10.57 4.20
C ASP A 69 12.63 10.99 4.69
N LEU A 70 12.52 12.14 5.39
CA LEU A 70 11.22 12.70 5.78
C LEU A 70 10.34 13.00 4.55
N GLN A 71 10.91 13.58 3.50
CA GLN A 71 10.23 13.83 2.23
C GLN A 71 9.83 12.53 1.52
N ALA A 72 10.72 11.53 1.49
CA ALA A 72 10.44 10.23 0.89
C ALA A 72 9.30 9.50 1.64
N MET A 73 9.31 9.54 2.97
CA MET A 73 8.23 8.99 3.80
C MET A 73 6.92 9.75 3.59
N LYS A 74 6.96 11.08 3.51
CA LYS A 74 5.78 11.89 3.17
C LYS A 74 5.16 11.45 1.85
N GLY A 75 5.99 11.28 0.81
CA GLY A 75 5.55 10.80 -0.50
C GLY A 75 4.90 9.41 -0.44
N LYS A 76 5.47 8.47 0.33
CA LYS A 76 4.89 7.13 0.53
C LYS A 76 3.55 7.18 1.24
N TRP A 77 3.41 7.99 2.29
CA TRP A 77 2.14 8.17 3.00
C TRP A 77 1.07 8.81 2.11
N LEU A 78 1.45 9.80 1.28
CA LEU A 78 0.54 10.41 0.32
C LEU A 78 0.07 9.39 -0.73
N ALA A 79 0.98 8.57 -1.28
CA ALA A 79 0.61 7.52 -2.21
C ALA A 79 -0.34 6.50 -1.56
N CYS A 80 -0.07 6.10 -0.32
CA CYS A 80 -0.96 5.20 0.42
C CYS A 80 -2.36 5.81 0.63
N TYR A 81 -2.44 7.09 0.99
CA TYR A 81 -3.70 7.82 1.09
C TYR A 81 -4.47 7.80 -0.26
N THR A 82 -3.78 8.06 -1.36
CA THR A 82 -4.37 8.05 -2.70
C THR A 82 -4.95 6.67 -3.05
N GLU A 83 -4.20 5.59 -2.87
CA GLU A 83 -4.67 4.23 -3.16
C GLU A 83 -5.90 3.85 -2.33
N ARG A 84 -5.91 4.22 -1.04
CA ARG A 84 -7.08 3.97 -0.16
C ARG A 84 -8.33 4.70 -0.64
N ASN A 85 -8.19 5.94 -1.10
CA ASN A 85 -9.32 6.70 -1.66
C ASN A 85 -9.78 6.15 -3.01
N ILE A 86 -8.86 5.69 -3.86
CA ILE A 86 -9.21 5.04 -5.12
C ILE A 86 -10.12 3.84 -4.85
N ILE A 87 -9.72 2.93 -3.94
CA ILE A 87 -10.55 1.77 -3.59
C ILE A 87 -11.91 2.21 -3.02
N ASN A 88 -11.91 3.12 -2.04
CA ASN A 88 -13.15 3.57 -1.39
C ASN A 88 -14.13 4.15 -2.41
N ASN A 89 -13.65 5.06 -3.27
CA ASN A 89 -14.51 5.74 -4.24
C ASN A 89 -14.93 4.80 -5.38
N ARG A 90 -14.01 3.95 -5.85
CA ARG A 90 -14.24 3.08 -7.01
C ARG A 90 -15.13 1.89 -6.67
N CYS A 91 -14.85 1.20 -5.57
CA CYS A 91 -15.54 -0.03 -5.21
C CYS A 91 -16.68 0.20 -4.21
N TYR A 92 -16.52 1.15 -3.29
CA TYR A 92 -17.47 1.35 -2.19
C TYR A 92 -18.29 2.65 -2.30
N ALA A 93 -18.27 3.32 -3.46
CA ALA A 93 -18.95 4.59 -3.71
C ALA A 93 -18.63 5.68 -2.67
N GLY A 94 -17.45 5.61 -2.07
CA GLY A 94 -17.00 6.50 -1.00
C GLY A 94 -17.55 6.17 0.38
N GLY A 95 -18.41 5.16 0.54
CA GLY A 95 -19.20 4.90 1.75
C GLY A 95 -18.62 3.87 2.73
N ASP A 96 -17.47 3.24 2.45
CA ASP A 96 -16.89 2.27 3.39
C ASP A 96 -16.11 2.97 4.51
N LEU A 97 -16.62 2.87 5.73
CA LEU A 97 -16.03 3.54 6.90
C LEU A 97 -14.60 3.03 7.20
N GLY A 98 -14.33 1.75 6.98
CA GLY A 98 -13.00 1.18 7.21
C GLY A 98 -11.95 1.79 6.27
N HIS A 99 -12.30 1.90 4.99
CA HIS A 99 -11.47 2.56 3.98
C HIS A 99 -11.31 4.06 4.27
N GLN A 100 -12.37 4.77 4.67
CA GLN A 100 -12.30 6.18 5.06
C GLN A 100 -11.37 6.39 6.26
N MET A 101 -11.52 5.62 7.33
CA MET A 101 -10.68 5.72 8.54
C MET A 101 -9.21 5.45 8.21
N ALA A 102 -8.95 4.45 7.36
CA ALA A 102 -7.59 4.10 6.99
C ALA A 102 -6.96 5.17 6.07
N ALA A 103 -7.74 5.82 5.20
CA ALA A 103 -7.28 6.98 4.44
C ALA A 103 -6.99 8.17 5.38
N ALA A 104 -7.88 8.46 6.33
CA ALA A 104 -7.69 9.51 7.33
C ALA A 104 -6.40 9.29 8.16
N SER A 105 -6.11 8.05 8.55
CA SER A 105 -4.87 7.70 9.22
C SER A 105 -3.64 7.94 8.34
N ALA A 106 -3.68 7.56 7.06
CA ALA A 106 -2.55 7.79 6.14
C ALA A 106 -2.25 9.28 5.95
N ILE A 107 -3.28 10.14 5.80
CA ILE A 107 -3.06 11.59 5.65
C ILE A 107 -2.59 12.25 6.95
N GLU A 108 -2.98 11.73 8.12
CA GLU A 108 -2.42 12.19 9.39
C GLU A 108 -0.90 12.01 9.44
N HIS A 109 -0.38 10.89 8.93
CA HIS A 109 1.06 10.66 8.85
C HIS A 109 1.76 11.61 7.87
N VAL A 110 1.12 12.01 6.76
CA VAL A 110 1.63 13.10 5.90
C VAL A 110 1.82 14.37 6.73
N GLY A 111 0.81 14.76 7.50
CA GLY A 111 0.89 15.94 8.37
C GLY A 111 1.98 15.83 9.47
N LYS A 112 2.26 14.62 9.97
CA LYS A 112 3.39 14.38 10.88
C LYS A 112 4.73 14.65 10.18
N CYS A 113 4.91 14.14 8.96
CA CYS A 113 6.12 14.41 8.17
C CYS A 113 6.29 15.91 7.90
N GLU A 114 5.22 16.61 7.53
CA GLU A 114 5.27 18.06 7.27
C GLU A 114 5.67 18.87 8.50
N LYS A 115 5.15 18.51 9.68
CA LYS A 115 5.56 19.13 10.94
C LYS A 115 7.05 18.94 11.21
N MET A 116 7.57 17.73 11.00
CA MET A 116 8.99 17.44 11.26
C MET A 116 9.90 18.15 10.25
N ILE A 117 9.50 18.22 8.98
CA ILE A 117 10.23 18.95 7.92
C ILE A 117 10.30 20.45 8.23
N ALA A 118 9.26 21.02 8.84
CA ALA A 118 9.20 22.44 9.14
C ALA A 118 9.95 22.86 10.42
N LEU A 119 10.46 21.90 11.21
CA LEU A 119 11.19 22.22 12.42
C LEU A 119 12.64 22.62 12.10
N PRO A 120 13.20 23.61 12.80
CA PRO A 120 14.61 23.97 12.65
C PRO A 120 15.50 22.79 13.05
N GLU A 121 16.44 22.46 12.18
CA GLU A 121 17.34 21.33 12.42
C GLU A 121 18.50 21.68 13.36
N PRO A 122 19.08 20.68 14.06
CA PRO A 122 20.28 20.88 14.86
C PRO A 122 21.46 21.37 14.01
N ILE A 123 22.29 22.24 14.58
CA ILE A 123 23.51 22.74 13.94
C ILE A 123 24.42 21.54 13.60
N GLY A 124 24.85 21.44 12.34
CA GLY A 124 25.73 20.37 11.85
C GLY A 124 25.01 19.14 11.28
N CYS A 125 23.71 19.23 11.02
CA CYS A 125 22.99 18.16 10.31
C CYS A 125 23.50 18.00 8.87
N ALA A 126 23.63 16.76 8.42
CA ALA A 126 24.14 16.42 7.08
C ALA A 126 23.11 16.61 5.96
N ASP A 127 21.82 16.67 6.31
CA ASP A 127 20.70 16.73 5.34
C ASP A 127 19.59 17.67 5.84
N PRO A 128 19.83 19.00 5.80
CA PRO A 128 18.91 19.98 6.34
C PRO A 128 17.67 20.22 5.47
N CYS A 129 16.52 20.34 6.12
CA CYS A 129 15.33 20.92 5.49
C CYS A 129 15.49 22.42 5.21
N PRO A 130 15.01 22.89 4.04
CA PRO A 130 15.12 24.29 3.61
C PRO A 130 14.27 25.25 4.45
#